data_AF-A0A7Y5ZE66-F1
#
_entry.id   AF-A0A7Y5ZE66-F1
#
_cell.length_a   1.000
_cell.length_b   1.000
_cell.length_c   1.000
_cell.angle_alpha   90.00
_cell.angle_beta   90.00
_cell.angle_gamma   90.00
#
_symmetry.space_group_name_H-M   'P 1'
#
loop_
_entity.id
_entity.type
_entity.pdbx_description
1 polymer ?
#
loop_
_entity_poly.entity_id
_entity_poly.type
_entity_poly.pdbx_seq_one_letter_code
_entity_poly.pdbx_strand_id
1 'polypeptide(L)'
;MPTDADLDMLTSEYFNLEHPGDPTGSDFTLGLVARHIYQQWPYMRLSLRTWARGAEIFAGTPFSKDFKPEVMHPGWDHDLFGVSVATYISIGFMLASAAEIGSPLPFVWPPEIQSYLELLGGQQAFDSTVAKHFLITIDEFKAQRKAAVLQLPGTPAQRYKHEPFAFNPLMARPIIADAAPDRWLAPCVPAIELKISATSLVYSGLQRWEEAFSHDVGNLFENYVGRNLQLINSATVLPEIVYREQKSDRKSVDWFVVTSKAVILVECKSAIPAQPIREGTPASVAAHVGRLEKAIKQVNKSDALIGASHPAFASIPEHLPRLALVATLGEFDLANSPEVRTHLPTADLPTAVVNIEVIEDLATLSEDALNELALTAIAQADSNNVIDGRALFNGLVNGPTTNPILTRGFDKLPVIAKLAEYRASLS
;
A
#
# COMPACT_ATOMS: atom_id res chain seq x y z
N MET A 1 -32.46 -3.54 -15.10
CA MET A 1 -31.76 -2.57 -14.22
C MET A 1 -32.32 -2.77 -12.82
N PRO A 2 -31.48 -2.86 -11.78
CA PRO A 2 -31.96 -2.89 -10.40
C PRO A 2 -32.75 -1.62 -10.08
N THR A 3 -33.77 -1.76 -9.25
CA THR A 3 -34.61 -0.67 -8.74
C THR A 3 -34.07 -0.16 -7.39
N ASP A 4 -34.53 1.01 -6.94
CA ASP A 4 -34.19 1.52 -5.60
C ASP A 4 -34.57 0.52 -4.50
N ALA A 5 -35.71 -0.17 -4.66
CA ALA A 5 -36.13 -1.22 -3.75
C ALA A 5 -35.16 -2.42 -3.73
N ASP A 6 -34.60 -2.80 -4.88
CA ASP A 6 -33.56 -3.84 -4.95
C ASP A 6 -32.29 -3.39 -4.22
N LEU A 7 -31.91 -2.11 -4.35
CA LEU A 7 -30.74 -1.54 -3.66
C LEU A 7 -30.95 -1.46 -2.15
N ASP A 8 -32.13 -1.04 -1.70
CA ASP A 8 -32.49 -1.00 -0.28
C ASP A 8 -32.47 -2.40 0.34
N MET A 9 -33.03 -3.38 -0.38
CA MET A 9 -33.00 -4.79 0.04
C MET A 9 -31.56 -5.31 0.15
N LEU A 10 -30.74 -5.15 -0.89
CA LEU A 10 -29.34 -5.60 -0.89
C LEU A 10 -28.51 -4.93 0.21
N THR A 11 -28.75 -3.64 0.45
CA THR A 11 -28.08 -2.87 1.51
C THR A 11 -28.51 -3.39 2.88
N SER A 12 -29.80 -3.62 3.09
CA SER A 12 -30.33 -4.20 4.32
C SER A 12 -29.78 -5.60 4.56
N GLU A 13 -29.75 -6.47 3.54
CA GLU A 13 -29.16 -7.81 3.65
C GLU A 13 -27.68 -7.75 4.00
N TYR A 14 -26.93 -6.82 3.40
CA TYR A 14 -25.51 -6.61 3.70
C TYR A 14 -25.28 -6.20 5.17
N PHE A 15 -26.07 -5.26 5.70
CA PHE A 15 -25.95 -4.83 7.10
C PHE A 15 -26.38 -5.91 8.11
N ASN A 16 -27.20 -6.87 7.68
CA ASN A 16 -27.66 -7.98 8.51
C ASN A 16 -26.86 -9.27 8.30
N LEU A 17 -25.72 -9.22 7.59
CA LEU A 17 -24.86 -10.39 7.40
C LEU A 17 -24.37 -10.93 8.73
N GLU A 18 -24.48 -12.25 8.90
CA GLU A 18 -23.85 -12.92 10.03
C GLU A 18 -22.33 -12.82 9.92
N HIS A 19 -21.69 -12.33 10.98
CA HIS A 19 -20.23 -12.26 11.03
C HIS A 19 -19.63 -13.58 11.51
N PRO A 20 -18.53 -14.04 10.90
CA PRO A 20 -17.84 -15.23 11.38
C PRO A 20 -17.22 -15.06 12.77
N GLY A 21 -17.30 -16.13 13.56
CA GLY A 21 -16.73 -16.23 14.90
C GLY A 21 -17.80 -16.41 15.99
N ASP A 22 -17.35 -16.56 17.23
CA ASP A 22 -18.21 -16.56 18.42
C ASP A 22 -18.33 -15.12 18.93
N PRO A 23 -19.51 -14.48 18.91
CA PRO A 23 -19.70 -13.11 19.39
C PRO A 23 -19.27 -12.86 20.84
N THR A 24 -19.10 -13.92 21.63
CA THR A 24 -18.66 -13.85 23.03
C THR A 24 -17.15 -14.03 23.20
N GLY A 25 -16.43 -14.39 22.13
CA GLY A 25 -14.98 -14.58 22.14
C GLY A 25 -14.20 -13.26 22.02
N SER A 26 -13.02 -13.22 22.64
CA SER A 26 -12.10 -12.06 22.58
C SER A 26 -11.72 -11.65 21.16
N ASP A 27 -11.61 -12.63 20.27
CA ASP A 27 -11.11 -12.42 18.91
C ASP A 27 -12.20 -11.93 17.95
N PHE A 28 -13.48 -11.99 18.36
CA PHE A 28 -14.61 -11.62 17.50
C PHE A 28 -14.61 -10.13 17.19
N THR A 29 -14.39 -9.28 18.19
CA THR A 29 -14.33 -7.82 17.99
C THR A 29 -13.20 -7.46 17.05
N LEU A 30 -12.01 -8.04 17.25
CA LEU A 30 -10.87 -7.81 16.35
C LEU A 30 -11.19 -8.25 14.92
N GLY A 31 -11.76 -9.45 14.75
CA GLY A 31 -12.15 -9.97 13.44
C GLY A 31 -13.23 -9.11 12.75
N LEU A 32 -14.23 -8.65 13.51
CA LEU A 32 -15.30 -7.78 13.04
C LEU A 32 -14.73 -6.44 12.54
N VAL A 33 -13.92 -5.78 13.36
CA VAL A 33 -13.29 -4.50 13.03
C VAL A 33 -12.36 -4.66 11.82
N ALA A 34 -11.54 -5.71 11.78
CA ALA A 34 -10.68 -5.99 10.63
C ALA A 34 -11.47 -6.06 9.32
N ARG A 35 -12.54 -6.86 9.28
CA ARG A 35 -13.38 -6.99 8.08
C ARG A 35 -13.96 -5.65 7.62
N HIS A 36 -14.48 -4.85 8.55
CA HIS A 36 -15.01 -3.52 8.21
C HIS A 36 -13.93 -2.58 7.68
N ILE A 37 -12.76 -2.54 8.33
CA ILE A 37 -11.62 -1.74 7.88
C ILE A 37 -11.25 -2.13 6.45
N TYR A 38 -10.99 -3.41 6.19
CA TYR A 38 -10.53 -3.84 4.87
C TYR A 38 -11.61 -3.79 3.77
N GLN A 39 -12.88 -3.72 4.13
CA GLN A 39 -13.98 -3.51 3.18
C GLN A 39 -14.27 -2.05 2.90
N GLN A 40 -13.88 -1.11 3.75
CA GLN A 40 -14.29 0.30 3.62
C GLN A 40 -13.10 1.25 3.41
N TRP A 41 -12.06 1.09 4.21
CA TRP A 41 -10.95 2.04 4.26
C TRP A 41 -10.13 2.12 2.98
N PRO A 42 -9.90 1.03 2.20
CA PRO A 42 -9.22 1.15 0.91
C PRO A 42 -9.88 2.17 -0.01
N TYR A 43 -11.21 2.27 0.00
CA TYR A 43 -11.95 3.22 -0.83
C TYR A 43 -11.88 4.66 -0.28
N MET A 44 -11.75 4.83 1.03
CA MET A 44 -11.63 6.14 1.69
C MET A 44 -10.23 6.76 1.56
N ARG A 45 -9.22 5.95 1.19
CA ARG A 45 -7.82 6.37 1.02
C ARG A 45 -7.44 6.75 -0.39
N LEU A 46 -8.34 6.51 -1.35
CA LEU A 46 -8.09 6.78 -2.75
C LEU A 46 -7.81 8.26 -2.95
N SER A 47 -6.69 8.51 -3.60
CA SER A 47 -6.18 9.83 -3.89
C SER A 47 -5.18 9.75 -5.03
N LEU A 48 -4.80 10.90 -5.59
CA LEU A 48 -3.74 10.98 -6.60
C LEU A 48 -2.44 10.30 -6.15
N ARG A 49 -2.17 10.30 -4.84
CA ARG A 49 -1.01 9.64 -4.23
C ARG A 49 -0.99 8.13 -4.49
N THR A 50 -2.16 7.50 -4.52
CA THR A 50 -2.30 6.06 -4.77
C THR A 50 -1.69 5.66 -6.12
N TRP A 51 -1.91 6.49 -7.14
CA TRP A 51 -1.42 6.23 -8.50
C TRP A 51 0.03 6.68 -8.66
N ALA A 52 0.35 7.87 -8.16
CA ALA A 52 1.69 8.44 -8.21
C ALA A 52 2.73 7.52 -7.54
N ARG A 53 2.38 6.93 -6.40
CA ARG A 53 3.24 6.01 -5.65
C ARG A 53 3.59 4.78 -6.45
N GLY A 54 2.63 4.17 -7.15
CA GLY A 54 2.89 3.04 -8.04
C GLY A 54 3.91 3.42 -9.12
N ALA A 55 3.71 4.55 -9.80
CA ALA A 55 4.67 5.02 -10.80
C ALA A 55 6.06 5.32 -10.21
N GLU A 56 6.13 5.98 -9.05
CA GLU A 56 7.40 6.37 -8.44
C GLU A 56 8.17 5.20 -7.82
N ILE A 57 7.50 4.20 -7.23
CA ILE A 57 8.18 3.00 -6.73
C ILE A 57 8.74 2.19 -7.90
N PHE A 58 7.92 1.88 -8.90
CA PHE A 58 8.27 0.88 -9.91
C PHE A 58 9.00 1.44 -11.14
N ALA A 59 8.85 2.73 -11.44
CA ALA A 59 9.52 3.37 -12.59
C ALA A 59 10.41 4.55 -12.18
N GLY A 60 10.11 5.20 -11.05
CA GLY A 60 10.85 6.38 -10.58
C GLY A 60 12.00 6.11 -9.62
N THR A 61 12.03 4.94 -8.98
CA THR A 61 13.00 4.59 -7.94
C THR A 61 14.03 3.62 -8.49
N PRO A 62 15.34 3.94 -8.42
CA PRO A 62 16.38 2.99 -8.79
C PRO A 62 16.56 1.92 -7.70
N PHE A 63 17.06 0.75 -8.09
CA PHE A 63 17.63 -0.22 -7.16
C PHE A 63 18.87 0.34 -6.46
N SER A 64 19.21 -0.19 -5.29
CA SER A 64 20.45 0.22 -4.61
C SER A 64 21.65 -0.25 -5.42
N LYS A 65 22.76 0.48 -5.35
CA LYS A 65 23.91 0.32 -6.26
C LYS A 65 24.46 -1.12 -6.30
N ASP A 66 24.41 -1.82 -5.18
CA ASP A 66 24.95 -3.16 -5.02
C ASP A 66 23.88 -4.26 -5.12
N PHE A 67 22.60 -3.88 -5.26
CA PHE A 67 21.51 -4.82 -5.45
C PHE A 67 21.41 -5.24 -6.91
N LYS A 68 21.21 -6.53 -7.13
CA LYS A 68 20.98 -7.10 -8.45
C LYS A 68 19.53 -7.59 -8.49
N PRO A 69 18.65 -6.98 -9.28
CA PRO A 69 17.27 -7.44 -9.37
C PRO A 69 17.23 -8.87 -9.88
N GLU A 70 16.31 -9.67 -9.34
CA GLU A 70 16.11 -11.07 -9.70
C GLU A 70 15.21 -11.21 -10.92
N VAL A 71 14.18 -10.35 -11.05
CA VAL A 71 13.17 -10.41 -12.12
C VAL A 71 12.85 -9.06 -12.74
N MET A 72 13.03 -7.96 -12.00
CA MET A 72 12.81 -6.60 -12.48
C MET A 72 13.97 -6.06 -13.32
N HIS A 73 14.37 -6.82 -14.34
CA HIS A 73 15.31 -6.38 -15.36
C HIS A 73 14.65 -5.38 -16.34
N PRO A 74 15.42 -4.59 -17.13
CA PRO A 74 14.83 -3.72 -18.14
C PRO A 74 13.80 -4.45 -19.03
N GLY A 75 12.56 -3.93 -19.07
CA GLY A 75 11.43 -4.54 -19.79
C GLY A 75 10.55 -5.50 -18.98
N TRP A 76 10.80 -5.70 -17.69
CA TRP A 76 9.97 -6.55 -16.81
C TRP A 76 8.50 -6.12 -16.81
N ASP A 77 8.24 -4.82 -16.87
CA ASP A 77 6.91 -4.25 -16.86
C ASP A 77 6.15 -4.55 -18.16
N HIS A 78 6.84 -4.55 -19.30
CA HIS A 78 6.27 -5.03 -20.56
C HIS A 78 5.97 -6.54 -20.53
N ASP A 79 6.80 -7.38 -19.89
CA ASP A 79 6.47 -8.81 -19.71
C ASP A 79 5.22 -8.99 -18.83
N LEU A 80 5.13 -8.21 -17.75
CA LEU A 80 4.01 -8.32 -16.82
C LEU A 80 2.70 -7.74 -17.39
N PHE A 81 2.74 -6.52 -17.91
CA PHE A 81 1.57 -5.70 -18.25
C PHE A 81 1.35 -5.53 -19.75
N GLY A 82 2.32 -5.88 -20.60
CA GLY A 82 2.31 -5.61 -22.04
C GLY A 82 2.71 -4.18 -22.42
N VAL A 83 2.78 -3.29 -21.43
CA VAL A 83 3.13 -1.86 -21.56
C VAL A 83 3.98 -1.43 -20.36
N SER A 84 4.54 -0.22 -20.39
CA SER A 84 5.25 0.32 -19.22
C SER A 84 4.31 0.48 -18.01
N VAL A 85 4.85 0.46 -16.78
CA VAL A 85 4.05 0.71 -15.57
C VAL A 85 3.29 2.04 -15.65
N ALA A 86 3.93 3.11 -16.12
CA ALA A 86 3.30 4.43 -16.24
C ALA A 86 2.13 4.41 -17.26
N THR A 87 2.29 3.68 -18.36
CA THR A 87 1.23 3.45 -19.35
C THR A 87 0.09 2.63 -18.74
N TYR A 88 0.38 1.55 -18.02
CA TYR A 88 -0.62 0.71 -17.36
C TYR A 88 -1.47 1.51 -16.35
N ILE A 89 -0.83 2.33 -15.51
CA ILE A 89 -1.53 3.23 -14.57
C ILE A 89 -2.40 4.24 -15.34
N SER A 90 -1.88 4.79 -16.44
CA SER A 90 -2.62 5.74 -17.28
C SER A 90 -3.85 5.11 -17.96
N ILE A 91 -3.76 3.84 -18.37
CA ILE A 91 -4.90 3.07 -18.90
C ILE A 91 -5.98 2.95 -17.82
N GLY A 92 -5.61 2.55 -16.60
CA GLY A 92 -6.57 2.46 -15.50
C GLY A 92 -7.18 3.81 -15.13
N PHE A 93 -6.40 4.90 -15.14
CA PHE A 93 -6.92 6.26 -14.96
C PHE A 93 -7.99 6.61 -16.00
N MET A 94 -7.71 6.38 -17.29
CA MET A 94 -8.67 6.64 -18.36
C MET A 94 -9.96 5.81 -18.19
N LEU A 95 -9.84 4.54 -17.81
CA LEU A 95 -10.99 3.67 -17.53
C LEU A 95 -11.81 4.18 -16.33
N ALA A 96 -11.15 4.57 -15.24
CA ALA A 96 -11.80 5.10 -14.05
C ALA A 96 -12.52 6.42 -14.37
N SER A 97 -11.85 7.37 -15.03
CA SER A 97 -12.45 8.64 -15.44
C SER A 97 -13.64 8.45 -16.39
N ALA A 98 -13.53 7.54 -17.36
CA ALA A 98 -14.63 7.23 -18.27
C ALA A 98 -15.84 6.66 -17.52
N ALA A 99 -15.61 5.74 -16.57
CA ALA A 99 -16.66 5.15 -15.76
C ALA A 99 -17.31 6.18 -14.82
N GLU A 100 -16.52 7.08 -14.23
CA GLU A 100 -16.99 8.11 -13.29
C GLU A 100 -17.93 9.13 -13.96
N ILE A 101 -17.67 9.49 -15.22
CA ILE A 101 -18.56 10.37 -16.01
C ILE A 101 -19.73 9.63 -16.68
N GLY A 102 -19.88 8.33 -16.43
CA GLY A 102 -20.93 7.50 -17.03
C GLY A 102 -20.74 7.21 -18.53
N SER A 103 -19.51 7.32 -19.05
CA SER A 103 -19.20 6.96 -20.43
C SER A 103 -19.38 5.45 -20.65
N PRO A 104 -19.98 5.01 -21.78
CA PRO A 104 -20.12 3.59 -22.06
C PRO A 104 -18.74 2.95 -22.24
N LEU A 105 -18.53 1.78 -21.62
CA LEU A 105 -17.36 0.94 -21.84
C LEU A 105 -17.73 -0.22 -22.79
N PRO A 106 -16.86 -0.64 -23.72
CA PRO A 106 -15.68 0.10 -24.16
C PRO A 106 -16.07 1.47 -24.73
N PHE A 107 -15.31 2.51 -24.38
CA PHE A 107 -15.54 3.83 -24.96
C PHE A 107 -14.90 3.92 -26.35
N VAL A 108 -15.54 4.67 -27.23
CA VAL A 108 -14.96 4.99 -28.55
C VAL A 108 -13.91 6.07 -28.35
N TRP A 109 -12.80 5.98 -29.09
CA TRP A 109 -11.79 7.03 -29.17
C TRP A 109 -12.18 8.03 -30.25
N PRO A 110 -12.84 9.16 -29.92
CA PRO A 110 -13.14 10.18 -30.92
C PRO A 110 -11.83 10.86 -31.36
N PRO A 111 -11.80 11.47 -32.56
CA PRO A 111 -10.60 12.08 -33.14
C PRO A 111 -9.87 13.04 -32.20
N GLU A 112 -10.61 13.78 -31.37
CA GLU A 112 -10.11 14.79 -30.43
C GLU A 112 -9.20 14.20 -29.34
N ILE A 113 -9.38 12.92 -28.98
CA ILE A 113 -8.57 12.24 -27.94
C ILE A 113 -7.73 11.09 -28.51
N GLN A 114 -7.66 10.93 -29.83
CA GLN A 114 -6.88 9.87 -30.48
C GLN A 114 -5.40 9.93 -30.09
N SER A 115 -4.85 11.13 -29.90
CA SER A 115 -3.45 11.30 -29.45
C SER A 115 -3.17 10.67 -28.09
N TYR A 116 -4.17 10.55 -27.20
CA TYR A 116 -4.02 9.83 -25.93
C TYR A 116 -3.86 8.33 -26.18
N LEU A 117 -4.61 7.76 -27.12
CA LEU A 117 -4.47 6.34 -27.46
C LEU A 117 -3.08 6.02 -28.01
N GLU A 118 -2.52 6.88 -28.84
CA GLU A 118 -1.15 6.74 -29.36
C GLU A 118 -0.12 6.78 -28.22
N LEU A 119 -0.27 7.69 -27.25
CA LEU A 119 0.57 7.75 -26.04
C LEU A 119 0.48 6.48 -25.19
N LEU A 120 -0.65 5.77 -25.25
CA LEU A 120 -0.86 4.51 -24.54
C LEU A 120 -0.39 3.27 -25.32
N GLY A 121 0.33 3.46 -26.43
CA GLY A 121 0.85 2.37 -27.28
C GLY A 121 -0.09 1.94 -28.40
N GLY A 122 -1.15 2.71 -28.66
CA GLY A 122 -2.14 2.44 -29.71
C GLY A 122 -3.25 1.48 -29.30
N GLN A 123 -4.23 1.30 -30.19
CA GLN A 123 -5.44 0.49 -29.96
C GLN A 123 -5.12 -0.93 -29.48
N GLN A 124 -4.19 -1.61 -30.16
CA GLN A 124 -3.84 -3.00 -29.83
C GLN A 124 -3.24 -3.14 -28.43
N ALA A 125 -2.34 -2.23 -28.02
CA ALA A 125 -1.73 -2.26 -26.70
C ALA A 125 -2.76 -1.94 -25.61
N PHE A 126 -3.61 -0.94 -25.84
CA PHE A 126 -4.71 -0.61 -24.95
C PHE A 126 -5.65 -1.81 -24.75
N ASP A 127 -6.22 -2.34 -25.83
CA ASP A 127 -7.22 -3.42 -25.77
C ASP A 127 -6.66 -4.68 -25.12
N SER A 128 -5.44 -5.09 -25.48
CA SER A 128 -4.80 -6.27 -24.88
C SER A 128 -4.52 -6.10 -23.39
N THR A 129 -4.09 -4.90 -22.97
CA THR A 129 -3.88 -4.58 -21.55
C THR A 129 -5.20 -4.60 -20.78
N VAL A 130 -6.26 -3.98 -21.32
CA VAL A 130 -7.59 -3.94 -20.72
C VAL A 130 -8.16 -5.34 -20.60
N ALA A 131 -8.14 -6.12 -21.68
CA ALA A 131 -8.65 -7.49 -21.69
C ALA A 131 -7.92 -8.41 -20.69
N LYS A 132 -6.59 -8.28 -20.56
CA LYS A 132 -5.79 -9.14 -19.68
C LYS A 132 -5.95 -8.79 -18.20
N HIS A 133 -5.97 -7.49 -17.88
CA HIS A 133 -5.80 -7.01 -16.51
C HIS A 133 -7.06 -6.41 -15.89
N PHE A 134 -8.01 -5.92 -16.69
CA PHE A 134 -9.18 -5.21 -16.18
C PHE A 134 -10.49 -5.97 -16.41
N LEU A 135 -10.61 -6.71 -17.50
CA LEU A 135 -11.84 -7.44 -17.84
C LEU A 135 -11.95 -8.80 -17.17
N ILE A 136 -13.16 -9.14 -16.73
CA ILE A 136 -13.59 -10.47 -16.31
C ILE A 136 -14.98 -10.75 -16.89
N THR A 137 -15.29 -12.00 -17.20
CA THR A 137 -16.67 -12.39 -17.56
C THR A 137 -17.48 -12.73 -16.31
N ILE A 138 -18.83 -12.73 -16.40
CA ILE A 138 -19.70 -13.14 -15.30
C ILE A 138 -19.40 -14.59 -14.88
N ASP A 139 -19.15 -15.47 -15.85
CA ASP A 139 -18.84 -16.88 -15.58
C ASP A 139 -17.47 -17.04 -14.91
N GLU A 140 -16.45 -16.32 -15.38
CA GLU A 140 -15.13 -16.28 -14.73
C GLU A 140 -15.23 -15.72 -13.30
N PHE A 141 -15.97 -14.64 -13.11
CA PHE A 141 -16.21 -14.03 -11.80
C PHE A 141 -16.83 -15.05 -10.84
N LYS A 142 -17.93 -15.70 -11.25
CA LYS A 142 -18.60 -16.73 -10.44
C LYS A 142 -17.68 -17.91 -10.14
N ALA A 143 -16.90 -18.37 -11.12
CA ALA A 143 -15.98 -19.49 -10.95
C ALA A 143 -14.87 -19.17 -9.95
N GLN A 144 -14.22 -18.01 -10.09
CA GLN A 144 -13.17 -17.57 -9.15
C GLN A 144 -13.73 -17.35 -7.75
N ARG A 145 -14.92 -16.74 -7.64
CA ARG A 145 -15.59 -16.52 -6.37
C ARG A 145 -15.89 -17.84 -5.65
N LYS A 146 -16.47 -18.81 -6.37
CA LYS A 146 -16.73 -20.15 -5.84
C LYS A 146 -15.44 -20.85 -5.40
N ALA A 147 -14.37 -20.75 -6.18
CA ALA A 147 -13.08 -21.33 -5.83
C ALA A 147 -12.51 -20.72 -4.52
N ALA A 148 -12.56 -19.39 -4.38
CA ALA A 148 -12.12 -18.71 -3.16
C ALA A 148 -12.91 -19.15 -1.92
N VAL A 149 -14.24 -19.26 -2.02
CA VAL A 149 -15.09 -19.73 -0.91
C VAL A 149 -14.80 -21.19 -0.54
N LEU A 150 -14.50 -22.05 -1.52
CA LEU A 150 -14.18 -23.45 -1.28
C LEU A 150 -12.84 -23.68 -0.57
N GLN A 151 -11.92 -22.72 -0.65
CA GLN A 151 -10.63 -22.77 0.05
C GLN A 151 -10.75 -22.39 1.54
N LEU A 152 -11.86 -21.78 1.95
CA LEU A 152 -12.10 -21.44 3.34
C LEU A 152 -12.29 -22.71 4.20
N PRO A 153 -11.78 -22.73 5.43
CA PRO A 153 -11.96 -23.87 6.33
C PRO A 153 -13.43 -24.00 6.77
N GLY A 154 -13.79 -25.19 7.28
CA GLY A 154 -15.12 -25.44 7.88
C GLY A 154 -16.14 -26.06 6.93
N THR A 155 -17.37 -26.20 7.43
CA THR A 155 -18.54 -26.76 6.73
C THR A 155 -19.09 -25.77 5.69
N PRO A 156 -19.92 -26.20 4.73
CA PRO A 156 -20.56 -25.29 3.77
C PRO A 156 -21.30 -24.12 4.44
N ALA A 157 -22.01 -24.37 5.54
CA ALA A 157 -22.71 -23.32 6.28
C ALA A 157 -21.74 -22.31 6.92
N GLN A 158 -20.59 -22.77 7.45
CA GLN A 158 -19.56 -21.88 7.99
C GLN A 158 -18.93 -21.04 6.88
N ARG A 159 -18.57 -21.65 5.74
CA ARG A 159 -18.01 -20.95 4.59
C ARG A 159 -18.95 -19.88 4.04
N TYR A 160 -20.26 -20.15 4.03
CA TYR A 160 -21.25 -19.16 3.61
C TYR A 160 -21.22 -17.89 4.46
N LYS A 161 -21.03 -18.00 5.78
CA LYS A 161 -20.86 -16.81 6.65
C LYS A 161 -19.58 -16.02 6.35
N HIS A 162 -18.54 -16.69 5.88
CA HIS A 162 -17.28 -16.06 5.49
C HIS A 162 -17.28 -15.52 4.06
N GLU A 163 -18.19 -16.00 3.21
CA GLU A 163 -18.23 -15.64 1.80
C GLU A 163 -18.14 -14.13 1.58
N PRO A 164 -18.97 -13.26 2.21
CA PRO A 164 -18.93 -11.82 1.96
C PRO A 164 -17.55 -11.17 2.15
N PHE A 165 -16.69 -11.80 2.94
CA PHE A 165 -15.35 -11.33 3.28
C PHE A 165 -14.24 -12.00 2.47
N ALA A 166 -14.55 -13.11 1.78
CA ALA A 166 -13.61 -13.81 0.92
C ALA A 166 -13.11 -12.91 -0.23
N PHE A 167 -12.02 -13.32 -0.88
CA PHE A 167 -11.47 -12.62 -2.04
C PHE A 167 -12.55 -12.27 -3.09
N ASN A 168 -12.64 -11.00 -3.44
CA ASN A 168 -13.52 -10.48 -4.50
C ASN A 168 -12.73 -10.40 -5.82
N PRO A 169 -13.08 -11.19 -6.85
CA PRO A 169 -12.38 -11.16 -8.15
C PRO A 169 -12.36 -9.79 -8.83
N LEU A 170 -13.32 -8.90 -8.53
CA LEU A 170 -13.33 -7.53 -9.05
C LEU A 170 -12.16 -6.69 -8.53
N MET A 171 -11.51 -7.07 -7.42
CA MET A 171 -10.27 -6.42 -6.98
C MET A 171 -9.10 -6.73 -7.93
N ALA A 172 -9.13 -7.87 -8.61
CA ALA A 172 -8.10 -8.25 -9.58
C ALA A 172 -8.46 -7.82 -11.01
N ARG A 173 -9.75 -7.83 -11.37
CA ARG A 173 -10.29 -7.48 -12.69
C ARG A 173 -11.61 -6.71 -12.52
N PRO A 174 -11.56 -5.37 -12.40
CA PRO A 174 -12.69 -4.56 -11.91
C PRO A 174 -13.81 -4.29 -12.92
N ILE A 175 -13.70 -4.77 -14.16
CA ILE A 175 -14.67 -4.50 -15.24
C ILE A 175 -15.27 -5.81 -15.75
N ILE A 176 -16.59 -5.88 -15.87
CA ILE A 176 -17.33 -7.06 -16.36
C ILE A 176 -17.62 -6.89 -17.84
N ALA A 177 -17.17 -7.84 -18.68
CA ALA A 177 -17.23 -7.68 -20.14
C ALA A 177 -18.56 -8.10 -20.80
N ASP A 178 -19.36 -8.94 -20.15
CA ASP A 178 -20.49 -9.67 -20.74
C ASP A 178 -21.81 -9.47 -19.97
N ALA A 179 -21.91 -8.40 -19.19
CA ALA A 179 -23.14 -8.06 -18.49
C ALA A 179 -24.27 -7.59 -19.43
N ALA A 180 -23.92 -7.05 -20.61
CA ALA A 180 -24.84 -6.67 -21.66
C ALA A 180 -24.14 -6.74 -23.04
N PRO A 181 -24.89 -6.89 -24.16
CA PRO A 181 -24.30 -6.91 -25.50
C PRO A 181 -23.47 -5.66 -25.77
N ASP A 182 -22.23 -5.85 -26.23
CA ASP A 182 -21.28 -4.80 -26.61
C ASP A 182 -21.02 -3.73 -25.53
N ARG A 183 -21.21 -4.09 -24.26
CA ARG A 183 -21.09 -3.19 -23.11
C ARG A 183 -20.37 -3.85 -21.96
N TRP A 184 -19.32 -3.19 -21.50
CA TRP A 184 -18.64 -3.51 -20.26
C TRP A 184 -19.25 -2.70 -19.11
N LEU A 185 -19.31 -3.32 -17.94
CA LEU A 185 -19.80 -2.71 -16.71
C LEU A 185 -18.64 -2.52 -15.74
N ALA A 186 -18.50 -1.33 -15.17
CA ALA A 186 -17.60 -1.05 -14.05
C ALA A 186 -18.45 -0.90 -12.77
N PRO A 187 -18.68 -1.97 -11.99
CA PRO A 187 -19.64 -1.92 -10.88
C PRO A 187 -19.18 -1.02 -9.71
N CYS A 188 -17.86 -0.81 -9.61
CA CYS A 188 -17.22 -0.01 -8.57
C CYS A 188 -16.02 0.70 -9.19
N VAL A 189 -16.17 1.98 -9.55
CA VAL A 189 -15.08 2.81 -10.10
C VAL A 189 -13.84 2.80 -9.18
N PRO A 190 -13.99 2.92 -7.84
CA PRO A 190 -12.87 2.76 -6.91
C PRO A 190 -12.07 1.47 -7.04
N ALA A 191 -12.66 0.36 -7.50
CA ALA A 191 -11.93 -0.88 -7.74
C ALA A 191 -10.95 -0.78 -8.93
N ILE A 192 -11.27 0.05 -9.94
CA ILE A 192 -10.35 0.38 -11.04
C ILE A 192 -9.15 1.16 -10.51
N GLU A 193 -9.39 2.14 -9.64
CA GLU A 193 -8.33 2.94 -9.03
C GLU A 193 -7.43 2.09 -8.11
N LEU A 194 -8.01 1.17 -7.32
CA LEU A 194 -7.25 0.24 -6.50
C LEU A 194 -6.44 -0.75 -7.35
N LYS A 195 -6.91 -1.13 -8.54
CA LYS A 195 -6.19 -2.04 -9.45
C LYS A 195 -4.87 -1.45 -9.98
N ILE A 196 -4.76 -0.13 -10.03
CA ILE A 196 -3.53 0.58 -10.43
C ILE A 196 -2.68 1.08 -9.25
N SER A 197 -3.06 0.75 -8.01
CA SER A 197 -2.26 1.06 -6.82
C SER A 197 -0.96 0.25 -6.76
N ALA A 198 0.03 0.76 -6.01
CA ALA A 198 1.29 0.06 -5.75
C ALA A 198 1.07 -1.36 -5.22
N THR A 199 0.13 -1.55 -4.27
CA THR A 199 -0.23 -2.85 -3.71
C THR A 199 -0.73 -3.83 -4.76
N SER A 200 -1.58 -3.38 -5.71
CA SER A 200 -2.06 -4.23 -6.80
C SER A 200 -0.99 -4.56 -7.85
N LEU A 201 -0.03 -3.66 -8.07
CA LEU A 201 1.15 -3.95 -8.89
C LEU A 201 2.00 -5.04 -8.24
N VAL A 202 2.18 -4.99 -6.91
CA VAL A 202 2.87 -6.05 -6.16
C VAL A 202 2.16 -7.39 -6.31
N TYR A 203 0.84 -7.44 -6.10
CA TYR A 203 0.09 -8.69 -6.29
C TYR A 203 0.23 -9.25 -7.71
N SER A 204 0.24 -8.39 -8.73
CA SER A 204 0.42 -8.82 -10.12
C SER A 204 1.79 -9.46 -10.34
N GLY A 205 2.85 -8.86 -9.80
CA GLY A 205 4.20 -9.42 -9.87
C GLY A 205 4.38 -10.70 -9.04
N LEU A 206 3.83 -10.76 -7.83
CA LEU A 206 3.84 -11.97 -6.98
C LEU A 206 3.14 -13.15 -7.66
N GLN A 207 2.03 -12.92 -8.38
CA GLN A 207 1.36 -13.97 -9.14
C GLN A 207 2.23 -14.53 -10.27
N ARG A 208 3.14 -13.73 -10.82
CA ARG A 208 3.97 -14.09 -11.97
C ARG A 208 5.32 -14.70 -11.59
N TRP A 209 5.95 -14.18 -10.54
CA TRP A 209 7.34 -14.43 -10.19
C TRP A 209 7.57 -14.69 -8.69
N GLU A 210 6.50 -14.72 -7.88
CA GLU A 210 6.53 -15.13 -6.47
C GLU A 210 7.58 -14.37 -5.64
N GLU A 211 8.43 -15.10 -4.90
CA GLU A 211 9.38 -14.56 -3.93
C GLU A 211 10.44 -13.65 -4.58
N ALA A 212 10.89 -13.97 -5.79
CA ALA A 212 11.89 -13.16 -6.51
C ALA A 212 11.41 -11.72 -6.75
N PHE A 213 10.13 -11.55 -7.09
CA PHE A 213 9.53 -10.22 -7.20
C PHE A 213 9.42 -9.53 -5.84
N SER A 214 9.11 -10.28 -4.77
CA SER A 214 9.04 -9.72 -3.42
C SER A 214 10.39 -9.15 -2.96
N HIS A 215 11.51 -9.78 -3.33
CA HIS A 215 12.85 -9.28 -3.02
C HIS A 215 13.15 -7.98 -3.77
N ASP A 216 12.86 -7.93 -5.07
CA ASP A 216 13.04 -6.72 -5.88
C ASP A 216 12.18 -5.56 -5.36
N VAL A 217 10.91 -5.81 -5.03
CA VAL A 217 10.02 -4.81 -4.42
C VAL A 217 10.57 -4.34 -3.08
N GLY A 218 11.11 -5.23 -2.25
CA GLY A 218 11.73 -4.88 -0.97
C GLY A 218 12.79 -3.78 -1.14
N ASN A 219 13.73 -4.00 -2.06
CA ASN A 219 14.80 -3.03 -2.31
C ASN A 219 14.28 -1.71 -2.90
N LEU A 220 13.34 -1.76 -3.85
CA LEU A 220 12.73 -0.54 -4.39
C LEU A 220 11.97 0.23 -3.32
N PHE A 221 11.25 -0.46 -2.43
CA PHE A 221 10.49 0.17 -1.36
C PHE A 221 11.40 0.85 -0.34
N GLU A 222 12.48 0.17 0.09
CA GLU A 222 13.51 0.76 0.96
C GLU A 222 14.08 2.05 0.36
N ASN A 223 14.45 2.04 -0.93
CA ASN A 223 14.96 3.22 -1.60
C ASN A 223 13.90 4.32 -1.79
N TYR A 224 12.64 3.94 -2.03
CA TYR A 224 11.55 4.88 -2.15
C TYR A 224 11.31 5.62 -0.84
N VAL A 225 11.34 4.92 0.30
CA VAL A 225 11.30 5.51 1.64
C VAL A 225 12.47 6.48 1.80
N GLY A 226 13.70 6.05 1.49
CA GLY A 226 14.89 6.89 1.57
C GLY A 226 14.78 8.19 0.78
N ARG A 227 14.30 8.12 -0.48
CA ARG A 227 14.08 9.30 -1.33
C ARG A 227 13.10 10.28 -0.69
N ASN A 228 12.02 9.79 -0.07
CA ASN A 228 11.08 10.62 0.65
C ASN A 228 11.73 11.27 1.88
N LEU A 229 12.41 10.48 2.72
CA LEU A 229 13.08 11.01 3.92
C LEU A 229 14.12 12.08 3.57
N GLN A 230 14.84 11.92 2.46
CA GLN A 230 15.81 12.90 1.96
C GLN A 230 15.20 14.25 1.53
N LEU A 231 13.87 14.37 1.43
CA LEU A 231 13.21 15.66 1.24
C LEU A 231 13.25 16.54 2.50
N ILE A 232 13.51 15.94 3.67
CA ILE A 232 13.62 16.64 4.96
C ILE A 232 14.97 17.36 5.01
N ASN A 233 15.07 18.50 4.32
CA ASN A 233 16.32 19.25 4.15
C ASN A 233 16.96 19.72 5.47
N SER A 234 16.18 19.79 6.54
CA SER A 234 16.63 20.24 7.86
C SER A 234 17.11 19.12 8.78
N ALA A 235 16.97 17.85 8.39
CA ALA A 235 17.43 16.71 9.16
C ALA A 235 18.64 16.05 8.49
N THR A 236 19.48 15.39 9.28
CA THR A 236 20.50 14.49 8.74
C THR A 236 19.87 13.12 8.51
N VAL A 237 19.74 12.72 7.26
CA VAL A 237 19.19 11.42 6.88
C VAL A 237 20.33 10.46 6.53
N LEU A 238 20.40 9.34 7.25
CA LEU A 238 21.46 8.35 7.09
C LEU A 238 20.85 7.02 6.61
N PRO A 239 21.47 6.34 5.62
CA PRO A 239 21.03 5.02 5.19
C PRO A 239 21.40 3.94 6.21
N GLU A 240 20.96 2.72 5.93
CA GLU A 240 21.28 1.49 6.64
C GLU A 240 22.79 1.39 6.94
N ILE A 241 23.12 1.17 8.22
CA ILE A 241 24.48 1.01 8.71
C ILE A 241 24.84 -0.47 8.69
N VAL A 242 25.87 -0.82 7.93
CA VAL A 242 26.49 -2.15 7.96
C VAL A 242 27.57 -2.17 9.02
N TYR A 243 27.48 -3.11 9.95
CA TYR A 243 28.46 -3.30 11.03
C TYR A 243 28.86 -4.77 11.17
N ARG A 244 30.06 -5.00 11.69
CA ARG A 244 30.58 -6.35 11.90
C ARG A 244 30.23 -6.85 13.28
N GLU A 245 29.49 -7.94 13.36
CA GLU A 245 29.23 -8.66 14.61
C GLU A 245 29.93 -10.02 14.53
N GLN A 246 30.93 -10.23 15.38
CA GLN A 246 31.82 -11.38 15.32
C GLN A 246 32.47 -11.53 13.92
N LYS A 247 31.99 -12.49 13.11
CA LYS A 247 32.52 -12.80 11.77
C LYS A 247 31.53 -12.52 10.64
N SER A 248 30.32 -12.04 10.96
CA SER A 248 29.28 -11.76 9.98
C SER A 248 28.97 -10.27 9.92
N ASP A 249 28.73 -9.78 8.71
CA ASP A 249 28.15 -8.46 8.52
C ASP A 249 26.68 -8.50 8.93
N ARG A 250 26.29 -7.46 9.65
CA ARG A 250 24.93 -7.21 10.10
C ARG A 250 24.52 -5.84 9.62
N LYS A 251 23.21 -5.65 9.57
CA LYS A 251 22.57 -4.42 9.15
C LYS A 251 21.81 -3.82 10.31
N SER A 252 21.64 -2.51 10.30
CA SER A 252 20.73 -1.77 11.18
C SER A 252 19.33 -1.71 10.58
N VAL A 253 18.46 -0.85 11.12
CA VAL A 253 17.27 -0.39 10.38
C VAL A 253 17.66 0.28 9.06
N ASP A 254 16.73 0.33 8.13
CA ASP A 254 16.97 0.81 6.75
C ASP A 254 17.34 2.30 6.67
N TRP A 255 16.78 3.14 7.55
CA TRP A 255 17.05 4.58 7.57
C TRP A 255 17.04 5.17 8.98
N PHE A 256 17.81 6.25 9.15
CA PHE A 256 17.77 7.13 10.31
C PHE A 256 17.47 8.56 9.89
N VAL A 257 16.60 9.24 10.63
CA VAL A 257 16.40 10.69 10.52
C VAL A 257 16.84 11.32 11.83
N VAL A 258 17.93 12.08 11.80
CA VAL A 258 18.50 12.77 12.95
C VAL A 258 18.14 14.25 12.85
N THR A 259 17.34 14.72 13.80
CA THR A 259 17.00 16.14 13.94
C THR A 259 17.81 16.77 15.08
N SER A 260 17.65 18.06 15.31
CA SER A 260 18.25 18.74 16.47
C SER A 260 17.73 18.26 17.83
N LYS A 261 16.57 17.57 17.91
CA LYS A 261 15.94 17.18 19.18
C LYS A 261 15.58 15.71 19.31
N ALA A 262 15.63 14.91 18.25
CA ALA A 262 15.25 13.50 18.28
C ALA A 262 15.94 12.70 17.18
N VAL A 263 15.90 11.38 17.31
CA VAL A 263 16.29 10.45 16.24
C VAL A 263 15.12 9.52 15.93
N ILE A 264 14.74 9.46 14.66
CA ILE A 264 13.69 8.56 14.15
C ILE A 264 14.35 7.41 13.42
N LEU A 265 14.14 6.19 13.91
CA LEU A 265 14.57 4.95 13.26
C LEU A 265 13.46 4.50 12.31
N VAL A 266 13.78 4.19 11.05
CA VAL A 266 12.78 3.76 10.06
C VAL A 266 13.17 2.41 9.49
N GLU A 267 12.33 1.40 9.73
CA GLU A 267 12.44 0.05 9.19
C GLU A 267 11.35 -0.17 8.14
N CYS A 268 11.74 -0.55 6.94
CA CYS A 268 10.85 -0.70 5.79
C CYS A 268 10.39 -2.16 5.66
N LYS A 269 9.10 -2.33 5.33
CA LYS A 269 8.50 -3.63 5.01
C LYS A 269 7.59 -3.50 3.80
N SER A 270 8.02 -4.05 2.66
CA SER A 270 7.18 -4.17 1.45
C SER A 270 6.04 -5.19 1.58
N ALA A 271 5.83 -5.75 2.78
CA ALA A 271 4.79 -6.71 3.04
C ALA A 271 3.39 -6.11 2.82
N ILE A 272 2.48 -6.96 2.37
CA ILE A 272 1.05 -6.65 2.22
C ILE A 272 0.28 -7.58 3.17
N PRO A 273 -0.80 -7.10 3.81
CA PRO A 273 -1.64 -7.92 4.67
C PRO A 273 -2.10 -9.21 3.98
N ALA A 274 -1.81 -10.35 4.60
CA ALA A 274 -2.28 -11.64 4.13
C ALA A 274 -3.81 -11.75 4.25
N GLN A 275 -4.40 -12.68 3.51
CA GLN A 275 -5.85 -12.93 3.56
C GLN A 275 -6.41 -13.12 5.00
N PRO A 276 -5.76 -13.88 5.91
CA PRO A 276 -6.24 -14.01 7.29
C PRO A 276 -6.41 -12.70 8.05
N ILE A 277 -5.55 -11.72 7.76
CA ILE A 277 -5.59 -10.38 8.36
C ILE A 277 -6.82 -9.63 7.84
N ARG A 278 -7.01 -9.62 6.52
CA ARG A 278 -8.11 -8.90 5.85
C ARG A 278 -9.48 -9.43 6.23
N GLU A 279 -9.58 -10.76 6.35
CA GLU A 279 -10.83 -11.44 6.68
C GLU A 279 -11.12 -11.52 8.19
N GLY A 280 -10.18 -11.09 9.03
CA GLY A 280 -10.33 -11.16 10.48
C GLY A 280 -10.56 -12.59 10.97
N THR A 281 -9.86 -13.56 10.38
CA THR A 281 -9.95 -14.98 10.76
C THR A 281 -9.18 -15.26 12.06
N PRO A 282 -9.36 -16.42 12.72
CA PRO A 282 -8.56 -16.78 13.91
C PRO A 282 -7.04 -16.78 13.67
N ALA A 283 -6.59 -16.94 12.41
CA ALA A 283 -5.18 -16.87 12.05
C ALA A 283 -4.65 -15.44 11.84
N SER A 284 -5.49 -14.40 12.01
CA SER A 284 -5.15 -12.99 11.76
C SER A 284 -3.95 -12.54 12.60
N VAL A 285 -3.95 -12.81 13.90
CA VAL A 285 -2.86 -12.39 14.82
C VAL A 285 -1.54 -13.04 14.42
N ALA A 286 -1.53 -14.36 14.21
CA ALA A 286 -0.33 -15.08 13.77
C ALA A 286 0.20 -14.55 12.43
N ALA A 287 -0.70 -14.17 11.51
CA ALA A 287 -0.32 -13.56 10.25
C ALA A 287 0.30 -12.16 10.41
N HIS A 288 -0.15 -11.34 11.36
CA HIS A 288 0.52 -10.09 11.70
C HIS A 288 1.92 -10.34 12.26
N VAL A 289 2.05 -11.25 13.23
CA VAL A 289 3.33 -11.61 13.86
C VAL A 289 4.35 -12.04 12.80
N GLY A 290 3.97 -12.97 11.92
CA GLY A 290 4.85 -13.47 10.85
C GLY A 290 5.35 -12.41 9.88
N ARG A 291 4.66 -11.26 9.77
CA ARG A 291 5.03 -10.14 8.87
C ARG A 291 5.82 -9.03 9.57
N LEU A 292 5.54 -8.78 10.86
CA LEU A 292 6.02 -7.59 11.57
C LEU A 292 7.08 -7.88 12.65
N GLU A 293 7.16 -9.11 13.16
CA GLU A 293 8.05 -9.48 14.27
C GLU A 293 9.52 -9.12 14.01
N LYS A 294 10.03 -9.43 12.81
CA LYS A 294 11.43 -9.18 12.46
C LYS A 294 11.76 -7.69 12.45
N ALA A 295 10.83 -6.84 12.03
CA ALA A 295 11.01 -5.40 11.96
C ALA A 295 11.24 -4.80 13.36
N ILE A 296 10.41 -5.19 14.32
CA ILE A 296 10.52 -4.70 15.70
C ILE A 296 11.81 -5.19 16.36
N LYS A 297 12.20 -6.46 16.14
CA LYS A 297 13.49 -6.97 16.61
C LYS A 297 14.67 -6.20 16.03
N GLN A 298 14.59 -5.81 14.77
CA GLN A 298 15.62 -5.06 14.06
C GLN A 298 15.76 -3.62 14.60
N VAL A 299 14.63 -2.99 14.88
CA VAL A 299 14.53 -1.71 15.59
C VAL A 299 15.19 -1.77 16.96
N ASN A 300 14.78 -2.72 17.81
CA ASN A 300 15.35 -2.90 19.14
C ASN A 300 16.87 -3.12 19.09
N LYS A 301 17.34 -3.98 18.16
CA LYS A 301 18.77 -4.23 17.98
C LYS A 301 19.54 -2.96 17.62
N SER A 302 19.00 -2.15 16.71
CA SER A 302 19.64 -0.91 16.28
C SER A 302 19.66 0.12 17.41
N ASP A 303 18.57 0.24 18.17
CA ASP A 303 18.50 1.13 19.33
C ASP A 303 19.53 0.74 20.42
N ALA A 304 19.65 -0.56 20.71
CA ALA A 304 20.62 -1.07 21.67
C ALA A 304 22.07 -0.75 21.26
N LEU A 305 22.40 -0.83 19.96
CA LEU A 305 23.73 -0.50 19.44
C LEU A 305 24.06 0.99 19.55
N ILE A 306 23.07 1.86 19.32
CA ILE A 306 23.21 3.30 19.54
C ILE A 306 23.41 3.59 21.04
N GLY A 307 22.60 2.99 21.90
CA GLY A 307 22.71 3.18 23.36
C GLY A 307 23.99 2.64 23.98
N ALA A 308 24.63 1.67 23.31
CA ALA A 308 25.94 1.13 23.69
C ALA A 308 27.12 1.88 23.04
N SER A 309 26.87 3.02 22.40
CA SER A 309 27.88 3.84 21.71
C SER A 309 28.71 3.04 20.70
N HIS A 310 28.10 2.08 19.99
CA HIS A 310 28.83 1.21 19.08
C HIS A 310 29.54 2.04 17.99
N PRO A 311 30.84 1.81 17.67
CA PRO A 311 31.61 2.70 16.80
C PRO A 311 31.01 2.93 15.40
N ALA A 312 30.33 1.92 14.83
CA ALA A 312 29.65 2.04 13.54
C ALA A 312 28.46 3.03 13.57
N PHE A 313 27.91 3.31 14.75
CA PHE A 313 26.77 4.22 14.97
C PHE A 313 27.21 5.58 15.52
N ALA A 314 28.50 5.91 15.47
CA ALA A 314 29.03 7.18 16.02
C ALA A 314 28.43 8.44 15.38
N SER A 315 27.82 8.34 14.19
CA SER A 315 27.08 9.42 13.53
C SER A 315 25.67 9.64 14.09
N ILE A 316 25.17 8.75 14.95
CA ILE A 316 23.85 8.83 15.57
C ILE A 316 24.00 9.36 17.01
N PRO A 317 23.42 10.52 17.36
CA PRO A 317 23.53 11.06 18.70
C PRO A 317 22.81 10.19 19.74
N GLU A 318 23.58 9.54 20.63
CA GLU A 318 23.04 8.64 21.66
C GLU A 318 22.19 9.35 22.74
N HIS A 319 22.42 10.65 22.95
CA HIS A 319 21.78 11.45 24.00
C HIS A 319 20.40 11.97 23.60
N LEU A 320 20.04 11.88 22.32
CA LEU A 320 18.75 12.35 21.83
C LEU A 320 17.66 11.29 22.08
N PRO A 321 16.43 11.71 22.41
CA PRO A 321 15.30 10.81 22.50
C PRO A 321 15.03 10.15 21.15
N ARG A 322 14.61 8.88 21.20
CA ARG A 322 14.47 8.00 20.03
C ARG A 322 13.05 7.47 19.92
N LEU A 323 12.57 7.36 18.68
CA LEU A 323 11.38 6.60 18.32
C LEU A 323 11.64 5.78 17.06
N ALA A 324 10.81 4.77 16.83
CA ALA A 324 10.89 3.95 15.63
C ALA A 324 9.56 3.89 14.86
N LEU A 325 9.69 3.88 13.54
CA LEU A 325 8.60 3.68 12.59
C LEU A 325 8.90 2.43 11.76
N VAL A 326 8.04 1.43 11.84
CA VAL A 326 8.02 0.31 10.90
C VAL A 326 7.11 0.71 9.74
N ALA A 327 7.71 1.22 8.66
CA ALA A 327 7.00 1.70 7.48
C ALA A 327 6.59 0.52 6.57
N THR A 328 5.29 0.36 6.31
CA THR A 328 4.76 -0.74 5.50
C THR A 328 4.22 -0.24 4.16
N LEU A 329 4.43 -1.03 3.10
CA LEU A 329 3.81 -0.74 1.80
C LEU A 329 2.32 -1.08 1.78
N GLY A 330 1.93 -2.17 2.44
CA GLY A 330 0.53 -2.52 2.65
C GLY A 330 -0.05 -1.94 3.94
N GLU A 331 -1.37 -1.96 4.04
CA GLU A 331 -2.12 -1.32 5.12
C GLU A 331 -2.24 -2.22 6.36
N PHE A 332 -1.43 -2.00 7.41
CA PHE A 332 -1.50 -2.78 8.66
C PHE A 332 -2.23 -2.03 9.78
N ASP A 333 -3.48 -1.66 9.52
CA ASP A 333 -4.26 -0.72 10.33
C ASP A 333 -4.45 -1.10 11.80
N LEU A 334 -4.45 -2.41 12.09
CA LEU A 334 -4.63 -2.94 13.44
C LEU A 334 -3.30 -3.30 14.12
N ALA A 335 -2.15 -3.10 13.48
CA ALA A 335 -0.86 -3.53 14.02
C ALA A 335 -0.47 -2.84 15.34
N ASN A 336 -0.94 -1.62 15.56
CA ASN A 336 -0.71 -0.89 16.82
C ASN A 336 -1.83 -1.10 17.85
N SER A 337 -2.89 -1.85 17.53
CA SER A 337 -3.96 -2.11 18.49
C SER A 337 -3.45 -3.05 19.61
N PRO A 338 -3.94 -2.91 20.87
CA PRO A 338 -3.52 -3.79 21.95
C PRO A 338 -3.70 -5.28 21.64
N GLU A 339 -4.76 -5.63 20.91
CA GLU A 339 -5.10 -7.01 20.53
C GLU A 339 -4.05 -7.65 19.61
N VAL A 340 -3.36 -6.87 18.78
CA VAL A 340 -2.28 -7.40 17.92
C VAL A 340 -0.93 -7.21 18.60
N ARG A 341 -0.71 -6.04 19.21
CA ARG A 341 0.59 -5.61 19.68
C ARG A 341 1.13 -6.43 20.85
N THR A 342 0.24 -6.96 21.70
CA THR A 342 0.57 -7.88 22.81
C THR A 342 1.17 -9.21 22.34
N HIS A 343 0.99 -9.58 21.07
CA HIS A 343 1.57 -10.78 20.46
C HIS A 343 2.86 -10.51 19.68
N LEU A 344 3.20 -9.24 19.45
CA LEU A 344 4.45 -8.82 18.82
C LEU A 344 5.56 -8.66 19.86
N PRO A 345 6.85 -8.70 19.46
CA PRO A 345 7.95 -8.42 20.39
C PRO A 345 7.76 -7.08 21.10
N THR A 346 8.05 -7.03 22.39
CA THR A 346 8.08 -5.77 23.15
C THR A 346 9.11 -4.83 22.52
N ALA A 347 8.71 -3.59 22.25
CA ALA A 347 9.66 -2.60 21.75
C ALA A 347 10.44 -1.98 22.91
N ASP A 348 11.74 -1.76 22.70
CA ASP A 348 12.62 -1.17 23.70
C ASP A 348 12.56 0.38 23.70
N LEU A 349 11.98 0.97 22.65
CA LEU A 349 11.73 2.39 22.47
C LEU A 349 10.34 2.64 21.87
N PRO A 350 9.75 3.84 22.01
CA PRO A 350 8.49 4.21 21.38
C PRO A 350 8.44 3.82 19.89
N THR A 351 7.54 2.91 19.52
CA THR A 351 7.48 2.31 18.18
C THR A 351 6.05 2.30 17.65
N ALA A 352 5.88 2.68 16.38
CA ALA A 352 4.65 2.48 15.62
C ALA A 352 4.91 1.68 14.33
N VAL A 353 3.94 0.85 13.93
CA VAL A 353 3.80 0.36 12.56
C VAL A 353 2.96 1.36 11.79
N VAL A 354 3.45 1.87 10.66
CA VAL A 354 2.79 2.94 9.91
C VAL A 354 2.77 2.61 8.44
N ASN A 355 1.72 3.03 7.74
CA ASN A 355 1.67 2.91 6.28
C ASN A 355 2.61 3.96 5.66
N ILE A 356 3.03 3.71 4.43
CA ILE A 356 3.96 4.59 3.69
C ILE A 356 3.47 6.03 3.57
N GLU A 357 2.15 6.30 3.58
CA GLU A 357 1.60 7.67 3.61
C GLU A 357 2.21 8.51 4.74
N VAL A 358 2.41 7.91 5.91
CA VAL A 358 2.95 8.63 7.07
C VAL A 358 4.36 9.12 6.79
N ILE A 359 5.19 8.31 6.12
CA ILE A 359 6.53 8.75 5.71
C ILE A 359 6.45 9.84 4.64
N GLU A 360 5.54 9.69 3.68
CA GLU A 360 5.34 10.67 2.60
C GLU A 360 4.89 12.04 3.13
N ASP A 361 4.11 12.07 4.21
CA ASP A 361 3.71 13.30 4.90
C ASP A 361 4.79 13.83 5.84
N LEU A 362 5.47 12.96 6.60
CA LEU A 362 6.61 13.35 7.45
C LEU A 362 7.71 14.05 6.62
N ALA A 363 7.93 13.56 5.39
CA ALA A 363 8.89 14.10 4.46
C ALA A 363 8.66 15.57 4.06
N THR A 364 7.44 16.09 4.26
CA THR A 364 7.10 17.48 3.92
C THR A 364 7.19 18.43 5.11
N LEU A 365 7.35 17.92 6.33
CA LEU A 365 7.41 18.75 7.54
C LEU A 365 8.70 19.60 7.62
N SER A 366 8.60 20.74 8.29
CA SER A 366 9.77 21.48 8.77
C SER A 366 10.43 20.74 9.93
N GLU A 367 11.69 21.07 10.24
CA GLU A 367 12.39 20.47 11.39
C GLU A 367 11.64 20.67 12.70
N ASP A 368 11.09 21.86 12.94
CA ASP A 368 10.37 22.17 14.17
C ASP A 368 9.11 21.32 14.32
N ALA A 369 8.35 21.17 13.23
CA ALA A 369 7.17 20.31 13.22
C ALA A 369 7.54 18.84 13.38
N LEU A 370 8.63 18.39 12.75
CA LEU A 370 9.13 17.02 12.91
C LEU A 370 9.61 16.74 14.33
N ASN A 371 10.31 17.70 14.94
CA ASN A 371 10.73 17.64 16.34
C ASN A 371 9.53 17.59 17.29
N GLU A 372 8.53 18.44 17.09
CA GLU A 372 7.31 18.46 17.90
C GLU A 372 6.55 17.15 17.79
N LEU A 373 6.38 16.64 16.56
CA LEU A 373 5.76 15.34 16.31
C LEU A 373 6.53 14.22 17.00
N ALA A 374 7.85 14.16 16.84
CA ALA A 374 8.68 13.12 17.42
C ALA A 374 8.60 13.11 18.96
N LEU A 375 8.78 14.28 19.59
CA LEU A 375 8.71 14.41 21.04
C LEU A 375 7.30 14.11 21.59
N THR A 376 6.26 14.53 20.87
CA THR A 376 4.86 14.25 21.25
C THR A 376 4.57 12.75 21.14
N ALA A 377 4.97 12.10 20.05
CA ALA A 377 4.79 10.67 19.86
C ALA A 377 5.51 9.86 20.95
N ILE A 378 6.74 10.25 21.30
CA ILE A 378 7.50 9.65 22.40
C ILE A 378 6.76 9.82 23.74
N ALA A 379 6.26 11.02 24.03
CA ALA A 379 5.55 11.30 25.27
C ALA A 379 4.18 10.61 25.38
N GLN A 380 3.56 10.26 24.24
CA GLN A 380 2.25 9.60 24.18
C GLN A 380 2.34 8.08 24.01
N ALA A 381 3.55 7.51 23.92
CA ALA A 381 3.72 6.07 23.88
C ALA A 381 3.16 5.44 25.16
N ASP A 382 2.51 4.29 25.01
CA ASP A 382 1.98 3.54 26.14
C ASP A 382 3.10 2.86 26.96
N SER A 383 2.72 2.14 28.02
CA SER A 383 3.66 1.41 28.88
C SER A 383 4.42 0.28 28.18
N ASN A 384 3.98 -0.14 26.99
CA ASN A 384 4.63 -1.15 26.15
C ASN A 384 5.42 -0.52 24.99
N ASN A 385 5.67 0.79 25.06
CA ASN A 385 6.33 1.60 24.04
C ASN A 385 5.62 1.56 22.68
N VAL A 386 4.28 1.50 22.69
CA VAL A 386 3.45 1.52 21.48
C VAL A 386 2.96 2.92 21.25
N ILE A 387 3.22 3.47 20.06
CA ILE A 387 2.68 4.76 19.64
C ILE A 387 1.35 4.50 18.91
N ASP A 388 0.27 5.13 19.36
CA ASP A 388 -1.01 5.14 18.63
C ASP A 388 -0.84 5.89 17.31
N GLY A 389 -1.24 5.30 16.19
CA GLY A 389 -1.18 5.95 14.88
C GLY A 389 -1.87 7.32 14.85
N ARG A 390 -2.95 7.51 15.62
CA ARG A 390 -3.65 8.80 15.75
C ARG A 390 -2.77 9.90 16.34
N ALA A 391 -1.84 9.57 17.24
CA ALA A 391 -0.89 10.52 17.79
C ALA A 391 0.01 11.10 16.70
N LEU A 392 0.44 10.26 15.74
CA LEU A 392 1.22 10.69 14.58
C LEU A 392 0.37 11.54 13.64
N PHE A 393 -0.86 11.11 13.31
CA PHE A 393 -1.74 11.85 12.39
C PHE A 393 -2.10 13.25 12.87
N ASN A 394 -2.36 13.45 14.16
CA ASN A 394 -2.67 14.77 14.71
C ASN A 394 -1.52 15.77 14.48
N GLY A 395 -0.27 15.31 14.50
CA GLY A 395 0.91 16.14 14.21
C GLY A 395 1.08 16.47 12.72
N LEU A 396 0.52 15.66 11.81
CA LEU A 396 0.66 15.82 10.35
C LEU A 396 -0.29 16.85 9.74
N VAL A 397 -1.33 17.28 10.47
CA VAL A 397 -2.38 18.20 9.97
C VAL A 397 -1.84 19.59 9.56
N ASN A 398 -0.62 19.95 9.97
CA ASN A 398 -0.02 21.27 9.76
C ASN A 398 1.11 21.32 8.71
N GLY A 399 1.38 20.24 7.98
CA GLY A 399 2.45 20.19 6.97
C GLY A 399 2.09 20.83 5.62
N PRO A 400 3.07 21.28 4.81
CA PRO A 400 2.80 21.63 3.42
C PRO A 400 2.23 20.42 2.68
N THR A 401 1.17 20.67 1.90
CA THR A 401 0.26 19.65 1.39
C THR A 401 0.84 18.80 0.25
N THR A 402 1.96 19.21 -0.34
CA THR A 402 2.47 18.63 -1.59
C THR A 402 3.84 17.98 -1.43
N ASN A 403 3.87 16.65 -1.54
CA ASN A 403 5.11 15.88 -1.64
C ASN A 403 5.63 15.91 -3.09
N PRO A 404 6.82 16.48 -3.37
CA PRO A 404 7.32 16.67 -4.72
C PRO A 404 7.63 15.37 -5.47
N ILE A 405 7.93 14.27 -4.77
CA ILE A 405 8.12 12.95 -5.41
C ILE A 405 6.78 12.46 -5.96
N LEU A 406 5.73 12.52 -5.16
CA LEU A 406 4.38 12.12 -5.59
C LEU A 406 3.82 13.04 -6.68
N THR A 407 4.00 14.36 -6.56
CA THR A 407 3.61 15.31 -7.62
C THR A 407 4.28 14.96 -8.93
N ARG A 408 5.61 14.80 -8.93
CA ARG A 408 6.36 14.40 -10.13
C ARG A 408 5.91 13.05 -10.67
N GLY A 409 5.63 12.09 -9.78
CA GLY A 409 5.12 10.78 -10.16
C GLY A 409 3.80 10.85 -10.93
N PHE A 410 2.87 11.66 -10.42
CA PHE A 410 1.59 11.90 -11.06
C PHE A 410 1.75 12.65 -12.39
N ASP A 411 2.52 13.73 -12.41
CA ASP A 411 2.72 14.58 -13.59
C ASP A 411 3.41 13.84 -14.74
N LYS A 412 4.21 12.82 -14.43
CA LYS A 412 4.90 11.97 -15.42
C LYS A 412 4.02 10.89 -16.05
N LEU A 413 2.81 10.67 -15.54
CA LEU A 413 1.89 9.74 -16.18
C LEU A 413 1.54 10.26 -17.60
N PRO A 414 1.69 9.45 -18.66
CA PRO A 414 1.48 9.89 -20.04
C PRO A 414 0.22 10.73 -20.28
N VAL A 415 -0.92 10.30 -19.73
CA VAL A 415 -2.20 10.99 -19.89
C VAL A 415 -2.28 12.30 -19.10
N ILE A 416 -1.60 12.39 -17.95
CA ILE A 416 -1.58 13.60 -17.12
C ILE A 416 -0.66 14.65 -17.73
N ALA A 417 0.53 14.26 -18.18
CA ALA A 417 1.43 15.12 -18.93
C ALA A 417 0.71 15.73 -20.15
N LYS A 418 -0.02 14.90 -20.91
CA LYS A 418 -0.78 15.36 -22.07
C LYS A 418 -1.91 16.32 -21.72
N LEU A 419 -2.63 16.05 -20.63
CA LEU A 419 -3.68 16.94 -20.14
C LEU A 419 -3.12 18.30 -19.72
N ALA A 420 -1.94 18.34 -19.12
CA ALA A 420 -1.26 19.58 -18.76
C ALA A 420 -0.89 20.41 -19.99
N GLU A 421 -0.36 19.79 -21.05
CA GLU A 421 -0.10 20.44 -22.34
C GLU A 421 -1.37 21.05 -22.94
N TYR A 422 -2.47 20.28 -22.94
CA TYR A 422 -3.75 20.75 -23.45
C TYR A 422 -4.26 21.96 -22.66
N ARG A 423 -4.21 21.93 -21.32
CA ARG A 423 -4.59 23.07 -20.48
C ARG A 423 -3.74 24.32 -20.75
N ALA A 424 -2.43 24.15 -20.93
CA ALA A 424 -1.53 25.25 -21.25
C ALA A 424 -1.79 25.85 -22.64
N SER A 425 -2.33 25.08 -23.60
CA SER A 425 -2.71 25.60 -24.92
C SER A 425 -3.99 26.44 -24.91
N LEU A 426 -4.79 26.36 -23.84
CA LEU A 426 -6.03 27.13 -23.65
C LEU A 426 -5.83 28.44 -22.87
N SER A 427 -4.70 28.59 -22.17
CA SER A 427 -4.31 29.80 -21.42
C SER A 427 -3.45 30.72 -22.28
#